data_AF-A7SPT9-F1
#
_entry.id   AF-A7SPT9-F1
#
_cell.length_a   1.000
_cell.length_b   1.000
_cell.length_c   1.000
_cell.angle_alpha   90.00
_cell.angle_beta   90.00
_cell.angle_gamma   90.00
#
_symmetry.space_group_name_H-M   'P 1'
#
loop_
_entity.id
_entity.type
_entity.pdbx_description
1 polymer ?
#
loop_
_entity_poly.entity_id
_entity_poly.type
_entity_poly.pdbx_seq_one_letter_code
_entity_poly.pdbx_strand_id
1 'polypeptide(L)'
;RYGSVVCASIVNSWEVFSSLWDMSSSSELKQALLEIMKKLLLSDPKCLIDPAKPAFQIVLKMFTSVFDDKNLTLTFKSRAVELFPYFKNLPDNYQSQLKSCIDTLVTDNFPLKSTEFIPGSPRYNDYIATLDKLLVTMVTSGSLVLLQVITAVLCREERHVHEEEIQKSLAAFIQRLAPSSSLVKGAVDVTYRIFTNERDHTSNVRLAVLDRVSVTLLCNASKAGVSEFFSSHVKEIMEIIEAKQLKTYDPGFESQLVSKMCAFRMIEVLYSRLGKAELNSPQSSINLAYCPNDNTGKELTKAITKSAHAAKSEDMRGETVAFELRRQLHCAAYNALLALISCTQTELKFYTAFLFNENPVKGQFLLDNLIDTDRKYEFEVELSTPLERKKQMTSIRINARVQSDQVEEALSQGRSVRYLSSQYLADSSLSEEVSQFDFSTPVQVNIINYLKRTGKPDQLGEDSYEIGEDVEMDELNSHECLTKICSLLTHMKESNISPQPDKGALPKDMPSWMSALHKKLTNFETHLNIQLFIAKVIINQSQVFEPYARFWLSPLMELILKLIEEEGENKRGLNYFVVDLLVTILSWATTAIPEVK
;
A
#
# COMPACT_ATOMS: atom_id res chain seq x y z
N ARG A 1 -23.37 -34.33 -23.47
CA ARG A 1 -24.79 -34.64 -23.78
C ARG A 1 -25.49 -35.41 -22.65
N TYR A 2 -24.86 -36.42 -22.04
CA TYR A 2 -25.46 -37.13 -20.88
C TYR A 2 -25.40 -36.34 -19.56
N GLY A 3 -24.32 -35.59 -19.30
CA GLY A 3 -24.17 -34.80 -18.06
C GLY A 3 -25.28 -33.77 -17.83
N SER A 4 -25.76 -33.08 -18.87
CA SER A 4 -26.85 -32.11 -18.77
C SER A 4 -28.21 -32.75 -18.43
N VAL A 5 -28.47 -33.98 -18.92
CA VAL A 5 -29.70 -34.74 -18.62
C VAL A 5 -29.69 -35.22 -17.17
N VAL A 6 -28.53 -35.67 -16.67
CA VAL A 6 -28.33 -36.05 -15.27
C VAL A 6 -28.50 -34.84 -14.36
N CYS A 7 -27.88 -33.70 -14.68
CA CYS A 7 -28.05 -32.45 -13.92
C CYS A 7 -29.53 -32.04 -13.85
N ALA A 8 -30.24 -32.04 -14.98
CA ALA A 8 -31.66 -31.70 -15.02
C ALA A 8 -32.52 -32.65 -14.17
N SER A 9 -32.22 -33.95 -14.19
CA SER A 9 -32.97 -34.97 -13.41
C SER A 9 -32.76 -34.80 -11.91
N ILE A 10 -31.52 -34.48 -11.49
CA ILE A 10 -31.17 -34.21 -10.08
C ILE A 10 -31.84 -32.91 -9.61
N VAL A 11 -31.78 -31.84 -10.41
CA VAL A 11 -32.42 -30.55 -10.09
C VAL A 11 -33.95 -30.69 -9.98
N ASN A 12 -34.57 -31.48 -10.86
CA ASN A 12 -36.03 -31.73 -10.78
C ASN A 12 -36.42 -32.55 -9.54
N SER A 13 -35.47 -33.26 -8.93
CA SER A 13 -35.68 -34.06 -7.72
C SER A 13 -35.14 -33.35 -6.46
N TRP A 14 -34.81 -32.05 -6.55
CA TRP A 14 -34.13 -31.31 -5.48
C TRP A 14 -34.95 -31.20 -4.18
N GLU A 15 -36.28 -31.25 -4.27
CA GLU A 15 -37.17 -31.32 -3.11
C GLU A 15 -36.98 -32.57 -2.26
N VAL A 16 -36.55 -33.69 -2.86
CA VAL A 16 -36.23 -34.91 -2.11
C VAL A 16 -34.92 -34.71 -1.34
N PHE A 17 -33.94 -34.06 -1.96
CA PHE A 17 -32.65 -33.76 -1.32
C PHE A 17 -32.78 -32.73 -0.19
N SER A 18 -33.75 -31.80 -0.28
CA SER A 18 -33.97 -30.83 0.80
C SER A 18 -34.50 -31.47 2.08
N SER A 19 -35.25 -32.57 1.99
CA SER A 19 -35.66 -33.34 3.17
C SER A 19 -34.49 -33.97 3.92
N LEU A 20 -33.36 -34.17 3.24
CA LEU A 20 -32.11 -34.68 3.84
C LEU A 20 -31.27 -33.55 4.46
N TRP A 21 -31.65 -32.29 4.25
CA TRP A 21 -30.99 -31.10 4.78
C TRP A 21 -31.77 -30.53 5.99
N ASP A 22 -31.95 -31.35 7.02
CA ASP A 22 -32.56 -30.91 8.28
C ASP A 22 -31.48 -30.66 9.36
N MET A 23 -31.82 -29.92 10.40
CA MET A 23 -30.93 -29.64 11.53
C MET A 23 -30.50 -30.91 12.27
N SER A 24 -31.30 -31.98 12.21
CA SER A 24 -30.98 -33.31 12.76
C SER A 24 -30.15 -34.20 11.84
N SER A 25 -29.90 -33.80 10.59
CA SER A 25 -29.12 -34.60 9.64
C SER A 25 -27.63 -34.64 10.02
N SER A 26 -26.99 -35.78 9.76
CA SER A 26 -25.56 -35.96 10.05
C SER A 26 -24.67 -35.01 9.23
N SER A 27 -23.50 -34.68 9.77
CA SER A 27 -22.53 -33.80 9.08
C SER A 27 -22.06 -34.40 7.76
N GLU A 28 -21.98 -35.72 7.64
CA GLU A 28 -21.56 -36.43 6.43
C GLU A 28 -22.60 -36.31 5.31
N LEU A 29 -23.89 -36.37 5.64
CA LEU A 29 -24.98 -36.17 4.68
C LEU A 29 -24.98 -34.74 4.14
N LYS A 30 -24.85 -33.74 5.03
CA LYS A 30 -24.70 -32.33 4.63
C LYS A 30 -23.46 -32.14 3.74
N GLN A 31 -22.35 -32.83 4.04
CA GLN A 31 -21.14 -32.77 3.22
C GLN A 31 -21.35 -33.35 1.82
N ALA A 32 -22.00 -34.52 1.72
CA ALA A 32 -22.29 -35.14 0.44
C ALA A 32 -23.20 -34.26 -0.44
N LEU A 33 -24.21 -33.63 0.17
CA LEU A 33 -25.12 -32.71 -0.52
C LEU A 33 -24.39 -31.44 -1.00
N LEU A 34 -23.48 -30.89 -0.19
CA LEU A 34 -22.66 -29.74 -0.58
C LEU A 34 -21.75 -30.09 -1.78
N GLU A 35 -21.16 -31.28 -1.79
CA GLU A 35 -20.34 -31.76 -2.92
C GLU A 35 -21.16 -32.03 -4.18
N ILE A 36 -22.38 -32.58 -4.05
CA ILE A 36 -23.31 -32.72 -5.17
C ILE A 36 -23.62 -31.34 -5.75
N MET A 37 -23.94 -30.36 -4.89
CA MET A 37 -24.20 -28.98 -5.31
C MET A 37 -22.99 -28.39 -6.03
N LYS A 38 -21.78 -28.53 -5.46
CA LYS A 38 -20.52 -28.08 -6.09
C LYS A 38 -20.33 -28.68 -7.48
N LYS A 39 -20.51 -29.99 -7.64
CA LYS A 39 -20.36 -30.68 -8.94
C LYS A 39 -21.42 -30.26 -9.97
N LEU A 40 -22.66 -30.02 -9.52
CA LEU A 40 -23.72 -29.50 -10.39
C LEU A 40 -23.40 -28.09 -10.87
N LEU A 41 -22.94 -27.20 -9.98
CA LEU A 41 -22.56 -25.83 -10.32
C LEU A 41 -21.33 -25.76 -11.24
N LEU A 42 -20.37 -26.67 -11.06
CA LEU A 42 -19.22 -26.82 -11.98
C LEU A 42 -19.66 -27.27 -13.38
N SER A 43 -20.72 -28.09 -13.48
CA SER A 43 -21.20 -28.64 -14.74
C SER A 43 -22.11 -27.67 -15.51
N ASP A 44 -23.07 -27.05 -14.81
CA ASP A 44 -23.96 -26.03 -15.36
C ASP A 44 -24.36 -25.03 -14.26
N PRO A 45 -23.72 -23.86 -14.17
CA PRO A 45 -24.03 -22.85 -13.16
C PRO A 45 -25.49 -22.39 -13.15
N LYS A 46 -26.15 -22.38 -14.31
CA LYS A 46 -27.54 -21.90 -14.46
C LYS A 46 -28.57 -22.95 -14.04
N CYS A 47 -28.15 -24.19 -13.75
CA CYS A 47 -29.10 -25.24 -13.40
C CYS A 47 -29.77 -24.99 -12.04
N LEU A 48 -29.02 -24.51 -11.05
CA LEU A 48 -29.48 -24.29 -9.68
C LEU A 48 -29.69 -22.82 -9.30
N ILE A 49 -29.05 -21.86 -10.00
CA ILE A 49 -28.95 -20.45 -9.56
C ILE A 49 -29.90 -19.51 -10.33
N ASP A 50 -30.74 -20.05 -11.22
CA ASP A 50 -31.74 -19.28 -11.94
C ASP A 50 -32.95 -18.95 -11.04
N PRO A 51 -33.23 -17.66 -10.72
CA PRO A 51 -34.35 -17.28 -9.86
C PRO A 51 -35.73 -17.68 -10.40
N ALA A 52 -35.85 -17.95 -11.71
CA ALA A 52 -37.09 -18.40 -12.32
C ALA A 52 -37.41 -19.88 -12.01
N LYS A 53 -36.44 -20.66 -11.51
CA LYS A 53 -36.61 -22.09 -11.23
C LYS A 53 -37.06 -22.33 -9.79
N PRO A 54 -37.98 -23.29 -9.56
CA PRO A 54 -38.48 -23.59 -8.21
C PRO A 54 -37.38 -24.11 -7.26
N ALA A 55 -36.39 -24.84 -7.80
CA ALA A 55 -35.28 -25.36 -7.02
C ALA A 55 -34.40 -24.25 -6.41
N PHE A 56 -34.36 -23.05 -7.01
CA PHE A 56 -33.45 -21.97 -6.58
C PHE A 56 -33.67 -21.54 -5.13
N GLN A 57 -34.93 -21.32 -4.72
CA GLN A 57 -35.23 -20.88 -3.36
C GLN A 57 -34.82 -21.93 -2.31
N ILE A 58 -34.98 -23.20 -2.66
CA ILE A 58 -34.58 -24.33 -1.80
C ILE A 58 -33.06 -24.39 -1.70
N VAL A 59 -32.35 -24.30 -2.82
CA VAL A 59 -30.87 -24.26 -2.87
C VAL A 59 -30.34 -23.10 -2.05
N LEU A 60 -30.87 -21.90 -2.25
CA LEU A 60 -30.43 -20.70 -1.54
C LEU A 60 -30.65 -20.84 -0.04
N LYS A 61 -31.82 -21.33 0.39
CA LYS A 61 -32.11 -21.55 1.82
C LYS A 61 -31.19 -22.61 2.44
N MET A 62 -30.90 -23.70 1.73
CA MET A 62 -29.95 -24.70 2.21
C MET A 62 -28.55 -24.11 2.32
N PHE A 63 -28.11 -23.37 1.30
CA PHE A 63 -26.81 -22.72 1.29
C PHE A 63 -26.64 -21.72 2.44
N THR A 64 -27.62 -20.84 2.66
CA THR A 64 -27.56 -19.84 3.73
C THR A 64 -27.61 -20.50 5.12
N SER A 65 -28.41 -21.56 5.30
CA SER A 65 -28.49 -22.28 6.58
C SER A 65 -27.17 -22.91 7.03
N VAL A 66 -26.21 -23.17 6.13
CA VAL A 66 -24.85 -23.63 6.49
C VAL A 66 -24.19 -22.65 7.44
N PHE A 67 -24.36 -21.35 7.21
CA PHE A 67 -23.67 -20.31 7.96
C PHE A 67 -24.32 -20.08 9.32
N ASP A 68 -25.64 -20.22 9.40
CA ASP A 68 -26.43 -20.06 10.63
C ASP A 68 -26.34 -21.27 11.58
N ASP A 69 -26.05 -22.47 11.07
CA ASP A 69 -25.96 -23.68 11.89
C ASP A 69 -24.70 -23.66 12.77
N LYS A 70 -24.90 -23.55 14.09
CA LYS A 70 -23.82 -23.53 15.09
C LYS A 70 -23.16 -24.88 15.32
N ASN A 71 -23.78 -25.97 14.88
CA ASN A 71 -23.23 -27.32 15.03
C ASN A 71 -22.18 -27.64 13.94
N LEU A 72 -22.12 -26.86 12.86
CA LEU A 72 -21.17 -27.06 11.78
C LEU A 72 -19.82 -26.42 12.10
N THR A 73 -18.74 -27.17 11.84
CA THR A 73 -17.37 -26.70 12.05
C THR A 73 -17.00 -25.60 11.06
N LEU A 74 -16.05 -24.74 11.43
CA LEU A 74 -15.52 -23.70 10.54
C LEU A 74 -14.97 -24.31 9.24
N THR A 75 -14.28 -25.45 9.32
CA THR A 75 -13.78 -26.20 8.17
C THR A 75 -14.91 -26.58 7.19
N PHE A 76 -16.08 -27.00 7.70
CA PHE A 76 -17.24 -27.28 6.87
C PHE A 76 -17.79 -26.01 6.21
N LYS A 77 -18.01 -24.94 7.01
CA LYS A 77 -18.49 -23.65 6.49
C LYS A 77 -17.55 -23.07 5.43
N SER A 78 -16.24 -23.26 5.59
CA SER A 78 -15.21 -22.85 4.63
C SER A 78 -15.38 -23.48 3.23
N ARG A 79 -15.93 -24.71 3.14
CA ARG A 79 -16.20 -25.35 1.85
C ARG A 79 -17.41 -24.75 1.14
N ALA A 80 -18.41 -24.30 1.92
CA ALA A 80 -19.55 -23.58 1.35
C ALA A 80 -19.13 -22.22 0.79
N VAL A 81 -18.12 -21.55 1.41
CA VAL A 81 -17.55 -20.31 0.88
C VAL A 81 -17.10 -20.46 -0.58
N GLU A 82 -16.54 -21.61 -0.97
CA GLU A 82 -16.05 -21.87 -2.33
C GLU A 82 -17.15 -21.78 -3.41
N LEU A 83 -18.43 -21.83 -3.01
CA LEU A 83 -19.57 -21.77 -3.93
C LEU A 83 -20.09 -20.34 -4.16
N PHE A 84 -19.62 -19.35 -3.40
CA PHE A 84 -20.00 -17.94 -3.59
C PHE A 84 -19.83 -17.40 -5.02
N PRO A 85 -18.79 -17.76 -5.81
CA PRO A 85 -18.60 -17.21 -7.14
C PRO A 85 -19.79 -17.47 -8.08
N TYR A 86 -20.52 -18.56 -7.85
CA TYR A 86 -21.68 -18.92 -8.66
C TYR A 86 -22.90 -18.04 -8.37
N PHE A 87 -22.98 -17.45 -7.17
CA PHE A 87 -24.10 -16.60 -6.74
C PHE A 87 -23.91 -15.10 -7.06
N LYS A 88 -22.82 -14.73 -7.76
CA LYS A 88 -22.45 -13.32 -8.03
C LYS A 88 -23.54 -12.52 -8.75
N ASN A 89 -24.20 -13.10 -9.74
CA ASN A 89 -25.13 -12.40 -10.63
C ASN A 89 -26.57 -12.37 -10.12
N LEU A 90 -26.78 -12.67 -8.83
CA LEU A 90 -28.11 -12.63 -8.24
C LEU A 90 -28.59 -11.18 -8.03
N PRO A 91 -29.91 -10.93 -8.07
CA PRO A 91 -30.50 -9.64 -7.71
C PRO A 91 -30.14 -9.18 -6.29
N ASP A 92 -30.17 -7.86 -6.05
CA ASP A 92 -29.66 -7.19 -4.84
C ASP A 92 -30.28 -7.69 -3.52
N ASN A 93 -31.55 -8.10 -3.54
CA ASN A 93 -32.23 -8.67 -2.37
C ASN A 93 -31.53 -9.96 -1.88
N TYR A 94 -31.10 -10.82 -2.80
CA TYR A 94 -30.38 -12.05 -2.46
C TYR A 94 -28.92 -11.77 -2.12
N GLN A 95 -28.28 -10.78 -2.75
CA GLN A 95 -26.92 -10.38 -2.38
C GLN A 95 -26.86 -9.86 -0.93
N SER A 96 -27.89 -9.14 -0.49
CA SER A 96 -28.00 -8.67 0.90
C SER A 96 -28.11 -9.84 1.88
N GLN A 97 -28.87 -10.88 1.53
CA GLN A 97 -28.98 -12.10 2.33
C GLN A 97 -27.64 -12.85 2.40
N LEU A 98 -26.93 -12.96 1.27
CA LEU A 98 -25.61 -13.57 1.19
C LEU A 98 -24.56 -12.81 2.01
N LYS A 99 -24.61 -11.47 1.99
CA LYS A 99 -23.79 -10.63 2.85
C LYS A 99 -24.02 -10.94 4.32
N SER A 100 -25.28 -10.95 4.76
CA SER A 100 -25.63 -11.27 6.14
C SER A 100 -25.09 -12.63 6.59
N CYS A 101 -25.09 -13.64 5.71
CA CYS A 101 -24.56 -14.97 6.04
C CYS A 101 -23.04 -14.96 6.28
N ILE A 102 -22.30 -14.19 5.47
CA ILE A 102 -20.85 -14.06 5.65
C ILE A 102 -20.54 -13.23 6.89
N ASP A 103 -21.31 -12.17 7.14
CA ASP A 103 -21.16 -11.35 8.35
C ASP A 103 -21.37 -12.21 9.61
N THR A 104 -22.38 -13.11 9.60
CA THR A 104 -22.58 -14.11 10.67
C THR A 104 -21.40 -15.07 10.78
N LEU A 105 -20.89 -15.60 9.66
CA LEU A 105 -19.71 -16.49 9.66
C LEU A 105 -18.51 -15.83 10.34
N VAL A 106 -18.20 -14.58 9.98
CA VAL A 106 -17.07 -13.84 10.55
C VAL A 106 -17.33 -13.52 12.02
N THR A 107 -18.53 -13.04 12.36
CA THR A 107 -18.85 -12.66 13.75
C THR A 107 -18.80 -13.85 14.71
N ASP A 108 -19.26 -15.03 14.27
CA ASP A 108 -19.34 -16.21 15.12
C ASP A 108 -18.03 -17.01 15.21
N ASN A 109 -17.13 -16.91 14.22
CA ASN A 109 -15.99 -17.82 14.09
C ASN A 109 -14.62 -17.13 14.03
N PHE A 110 -14.54 -15.83 13.74
CA PHE A 110 -13.27 -15.12 13.65
C PHE A 110 -12.91 -14.48 15.00
N PRO A 111 -11.61 -14.45 15.37
CA PRO A 111 -11.19 -13.82 16.61
C PRO A 111 -11.37 -12.30 16.54
N LEU A 112 -11.36 -11.64 17.71
CA LEU A 112 -11.45 -10.17 17.76
C LEU A 112 -10.14 -9.52 17.28
N LYS A 113 -9.02 -10.20 17.55
CA LYS A 113 -7.66 -9.86 17.10
C LYS A 113 -7.02 -11.08 16.47
N SER A 114 -6.29 -10.91 15.39
CA SER A 114 -5.69 -12.07 14.70
C SER A 114 -4.61 -12.79 15.53
N THR A 115 -4.11 -12.15 16.60
CA THR A 115 -3.15 -12.69 17.56
C THR A 115 -3.77 -13.47 18.73
N GLU A 116 -5.11 -13.56 18.81
CA GLU A 116 -5.82 -14.24 19.90
C GLU A 116 -5.55 -15.76 19.89
N PHE A 117 -5.38 -16.35 18.72
CA PHE A 117 -5.07 -17.77 18.58
C PHE A 117 -3.56 -18.00 18.51
N ILE A 118 -3.09 -18.99 19.25
CA ILE A 118 -1.67 -19.40 19.26
C ILE A 118 -1.31 -19.93 17.86
N PRO A 119 -0.26 -19.39 17.20
CA PRO A 119 0.20 -19.89 15.90
C PRO A 119 0.44 -21.40 15.92
N GLY A 120 -0.11 -22.10 14.93
CA GLY A 120 -0.01 -23.56 14.79
C GLY A 120 -1.08 -24.36 15.56
N SER A 121 -1.90 -23.73 16.39
CA SER A 121 -3.06 -24.39 17.00
C SER A 121 -4.11 -24.78 15.95
N PRO A 122 -4.95 -25.82 16.18
CA PRO A 122 -6.00 -26.20 15.24
C PRO A 122 -6.94 -25.04 14.89
N ARG A 123 -7.35 -24.23 15.89
CA ARG A 123 -8.21 -23.06 15.69
C ARG A 123 -7.53 -21.96 14.86
N TYR A 124 -6.25 -21.71 15.10
CA TYR A 124 -5.46 -20.79 14.27
C TYR A 124 -5.40 -21.26 12.82
N ASN A 125 -5.11 -22.55 12.60
CA ASN A 125 -5.01 -23.12 11.25
C ASN A 125 -6.36 -23.09 10.53
N ASP A 126 -7.46 -23.42 11.21
CA ASP A 126 -8.81 -23.36 10.64
C ASP A 126 -9.22 -21.91 10.29
N TYR A 127 -8.86 -20.94 11.13
CA TYR A 127 -9.08 -19.53 10.88
C TYR A 127 -8.31 -19.03 9.65
N ILE A 128 -6.99 -19.25 9.60
CA ILE A 128 -6.15 -18.83 8.46
C ILE A 128 -6.59 -19.54 7.18
N ALA A 129 -6.86 -20.85 7.22
CA ALA A 129 -7.33 -21.59 6.06
C ALA A 129 -8.70 -21.09 5.55
N THR A 130 -9.58 -20.65 6.45
CA THR A 130 -10.87 -20.05 6.06
C THR A 130 -10.69 -18.66 5.48
N LEU A 131 -9.79 -17.85 6.05
CA LEU A 131 -9.42 -16.54 5.52
C LEU A 131 -8.82 -16.66 4.11
N ASP A 132 -7.88 -17.60 3.90
CA ASP A 132 -7.32 -17.89 2.57
C ASP A 132 -8.40 -18.25 1.56
N LYS A 133 -9.36 -19.09 1.95
CA LYS A 133 -10.50 -19.43 1.09
C LYS A 133 -11.37 -18.24 0.78
N LEU A 134 -11.66 -17.37 1.75
CA LEU A 134 -12.40 -16.12 1.52
C LEU A 134 -11.64 -15.22 0.53
N LEU A 135 -10.32 -15.08 0.68
CA LEU A 135 -9.47 -14.28 -0.22
C LEU A 135 -9.46 -14.84 -1.65
N VAL A 136 -9.21 -16.14 -1.82
CA VAL A 136 -9.26 -16.81 -3.13
C VAL A 136 -10.65 -16.67 -3.74
N THR A 137 -11.71 -16.80 -2.94
CA THR A 137 -13.09 -16.66 -3.40
C THR A 137 -13.41 -15.22 -3.79
N MET A 138 -12.92 -14.23 -3.06
CA MET A 138 -13.05 -12.81 -3.39
C MET A 138 -12.41 -12.52 -4.75
N VAL A 139 -11.16 -12.96 -4.95
CA VAL A 139 -10.45 -12.80 -6.23
C VAL A 139 -11.21 -13.52 -7.34
N THR A 140 -11.49 -14.82 -7.21
CA THR A 140 -12.15 -15.60 -8.28
C THR A 140 -13.56 -15.10 -8.62
N SER A 141 -14.35 -14.67 -7.66
CA SER A 141 -15.69 -14.15 -7.92
C SER A 141 -15.66 -12.72 -8.43
N GLY A 142 -14.70 -11.89 -8.01
CA GLY A 142 -14.81 -10.44 -8.17
C GLY A 142 -16.00 -9.87 -7.39
N SER A 143 -16.32 -10.44 -6.22
CA SER A 143 -17.46 -10.04 -5.38
C SER A 143 -17.12 -8.84 -4.50
N LEU A 144 -17.91 -7.77 -4.63
CA LEU A 144 -17.79 -6.57 -3.79
C LEU A 144 -18.22 -6.81 -2.34
N VAL A 145 -19.11 -7.77 -2.11
CA VAL A 145 -19.54 -8.17 -0.76
C VAL A 145 -18.39 -8.79 0.01
N LEU A 146 -17.61 -9.67 -0.63
CA LEU A 146 -16.43 -10.27 -0.01
C LEU A 146 -15.34 -9.23 0.24
N LEU A 147 -15.18 -8.25 -0.65
CA LEU A 147 -14.28 -7.12 -0.41
C LEU A 147 -14.66 -6.33 0.86
N GLN A 148 -15.96 -6.07 1.08
CA GLN A 148 -16.44 -5.40 2.29
C GLN A 148 -16.09 -6.19 3.55
N VAL A 149 -16.31 -7.50 3.53
CA VAL A 149 -16.02 -8.38 4.67
C VAL A 149 -14.53 -8.41 4.98
N ILE A 150 -13.68 -8.61 3.96
CA ILE A 150 -12.23 -8.62 4.13
C ILE A 150 -11.72 -7.27 4.64
N THR A 151 -12.29 -6.17 4.13
CA THR A 151 -11.99 -4.82 4.62
C THR A 151 -12.33 -4.67 6.10
N ALA A 152 -13.50 -5.13 6.53
CA ALA A 152 -13.92 -5.08 7.93
C ALA A 152 -13.03 -5.93 8.85
N VAL A 153 -12.58 -7.11 8.39
CA VAL A 153 -11.65 -7.97 9.14
C VAL A 153 -10.28 -7.31 9.27
N LEU A 154 -9.72 -6.81 8.17
CA LEU A 154 -8.38 -6.20 8.15
C LEU A 154 -8.32 -4.93 9.01
N CYS A 155 -9.28 -4.02 8.82
CA CYS A 155 -9.26 -2.68 9.41
C CYS A 155 -9.78 -2.63 10.87
N ARG A 156 -10.12 -3.78 11.46
CA ARG A 156 -10.52 -3.89 12.86
C ARG A 156 -9.35 -3.74 13.83
N GLU A 157 -8.14 -4.06 13.38
CA GLU A 157 -6.90 -3.99 14.16
C GLU A 157 -5.82 -3.24 13.38
N GLU A 158 -4.80 -2.73 14.08
CA GLU A 158 -3.72 -1.96 13.46
C GLU A 158 -2.79 -2.84 12.59
N ARG A 159 -2.53 -4.07 13.03
CA ARG A 159 -1.65 -5.02 12.35
C ARG A 159 -2.24 -6.41 12.37
N HIS A 160 -2.41 -7.00 11.18
CA HIS A 160 -3.00 -8.32 11.02
C HIS A 160 -1.90 -9.36 10.76
N VAL A 161 -1.95 -10.54 11.40
CA VAL A 161 -0.91 -11.58 11.22
C VAL A 161 -0.79 -12.07 9.78
N HIS A 162 -1.89 -12.00 9.04
CA HIS A 162 -2.02 -12.42 7.64
C HIS A 162 -2.07 -11.24 6.64
N GLU A 163 -1.56 -10.08 7.03
CA GLU A 163 -1.67 -8.84 6.25
C GLU A 163 -1.04 -8.95 4.86
N GLU A 164 0.14 -9.55 4.75
CA GLU A 164 0.84 -9.68 3.46
C GLU A 164 0.01 -10.43 2.41
N GLU A 165 -0.66 -11.52 2.79
CA GLU A 165 -1.48 -12.32 1.89
C GLU A 165 -2.80 -11.61 1.53
N ILE A 166 -3.36 -10.83 2.47
CA ILE A 166 -4.51 -9.96 2.20
C ILE A 166 -4.11 -8.89 1.18
N GLN A 167 -2.96 -8.22 1.34
CA GLN A 167 -2.47 -7.22 0.39
C GLN A 167 -2.28 -7.80 -1.02
N LYS A 168 -1.65 -8.98 -1.13
CA LYS A 168 -1.51 -9.70 -2.41
C LYS A 168 -2.86 -10.01 -3.05
N SER A 169 -3.82 -10.46 -2.24
CA SER A 169 -5.15 -10.81 -2.72
C SER A 169 -5.95 -9.58 -3.18
N LEU A 170 -5.81 -8.43 -2.50
CA LEU A 170 -6.41 -7.16 -2.92
C LEU A 170 -5.84 -6.68 -4.27
N ALA A 171 -4.53 -6.77 -4.45
CA ALA A 171 -3.87 -6.45 -5.72
C ALA A 171 -4.36 -7.38 -6.85
N ALA A 172 -4.38 -8.70 -6.62
CA ALA A 172 -4.88 -9.67 -7.59
C ALA A 172 -6.38 -9.46 -7.93
N PHE A 173 -7.19 -9.11 -6.92
CA PHE A 173 -8.60 -8.81 -7.08
C PHE A 173 -8.82 -7.63 -8.02
N ILE A 174 -8.16 -6.50 -7.79
CA ILE A 174 -8.39 -5.30 -8.61
C ILE A 174 -7.83 -5.47 -10.03
N GLN A 175 -6.71 -6.18 -10.19
CA GLN A 175 -6.16 -6.53 -11.50
C GLN A 175 -7.10 -7.42 -12.31
N ARG A 176 -7.80 -8.35 -11.66
CA ARG A 176 -8.84 -9.16 -12.33
C ARG A 176 -10.02 -8.31 -12.82
N LEU A 177 -10.37 -7.24 -12.12
CA LEU A 177 -11.44 -6.33 -12.52
C LEU A 177 -11.02 -5.35 -13.62
N ALA A 178 -9.72 -5.20 -13.87
CA ALA A 178 -9.13 -4.24 -14.82
C ALA A 178 -9.78 -4.17 -16.22
N PRO A 179 -10.29 -5.27 -16.83
CA PRO A 179 -10.98 -5.19 -18.13
C PRO A 179 -12.24 -4.32 -18.14
N SER A 180 -12.83 -4.03 -16.97
CA SER A 180 -14.02 -3.19 -16.85
C SER A 180 -13.76 -2.06 -15.86
N SER A 181 -13.60 -0.86 -16.39
CA SER A 181 -13.36 0.37 -15.61
C SER A 181 -14.46 0.63 -14.57
N SER A 182 -15.72 0.32 -14.89
CA SER A 182 -16.85 0.48 -13.96
C SER A 182 -16.82 -0.51 -12.80
N LEU A 183 -16.29 -1.74 -12.99
CA LEU A 183 -16.09 -2.70 -11.90
C LEU A 183 -14.93 -2.29 -11.00
N VAL A 184 -13.84 -1.76 -11.57
CA VAL A 184 -12.72 -1.19 -10.80
C VAL A 184 -13.22 -0.01 -9.95
N LYS A 185 -13.97 0.91 -10.56
CA LYS A 185 -14.64 2.00 -9.83
C LYS A 185 -15.52 1.44 -8.71
N GLY A 186 -16.39 0.47 -9.01
CA GLY A 186 -17.29 -0.13 -8.01
C GLY A 186 -16.56 -0.75 -6.82
N ALA A 187 -15.38 -1.34 -7.04
CA ALA A 187 -14.54 -1.85 -5.96
C ALA A 187 -13.94 -0.75 -5.07
N VAL A 188 -13.46 0.35 -5.65
CA VAL A 188 -12.94 1.47 -4.86
C VAL A 188 -14.08 2.27 -4.21
N ASP A 189 -15.25 2.35 -4.83
CA ASP A 189 -16.45 2.97 -4.26
C ASP A 189 -16.87 2.32 -2.94
N VAL A 190 -16.64 1.00 -2.80
CA VAL A 190 -16.89 0.29 -1.53
C VAL A 190 -16.08 0.90 -0.39
N THR A 191 -14.78 1.10 -0.59
CA THR A 191 -13.90 1.61 0.45
C THR A 191 -14.07 3.12 0.64
N TYR A 192 -14.35 3.85 -0.45
CA TYR A 192 -14.64 5.28 -0.42
C TYR A 192 -15.90 5.59 0.39
N ARG A 193 -16.96 4.77 0.30
CA ARG A 193 -18.17 4.93 1.12
C ARG A 193 -17.93 4.74 2.62
N ILE A 194 -17.02 3.82 2.99
CA ILE A 194 -16.63 3.63 4.38
C ILE A 194 -15.86 4.86 4.88
N PHE A 195 -14.99 5.40 4.03
CA PHE A 195 -14.25 6.63 4.31
C PHE A 195 -15.17 7.86 4.51
N THR A 196 -16.14 8.10 3.64
CA THR A 196 -16.99 9.30 3.71
C THR A 196 -18.10 9.21 4.77
N ASN A 197 -18.35 8.03 5.32
CA ASN A 197 -19.38 7.84 6.35
C ASN A 197 -18.83 8.05 7.77
N GLU A 198 -18.78 9.31 8.19
CA GLU A 198 -18.32 9.69 9.54
C GLU A 198 -19.27 9.25 10.66
N ARG A 199 -20.52 8.87 10.35
CA ARG A 199 -21.53 8.50 11.35
C ARG A 199 -21.33 7.07 11.85
N ASP A 200 -21.06 6.15 10.93
CA ASP A 200 -21.02 4.72 11.23
C ASP A 200 -19.59 4.20 11.47
N HIS A 201 -18.57 4.99 11.11
CA HIS A 201 -17.17 4.57 11.19
C HIS A 201 -16.29 5.57 11.95
N THR A 202 -15.47 5.04 12.86
CA THR A 202 -14.51 5.82 13.63
C THR A 202 -13.36 6.33 12.75
N SER A 203 -12.69 7.40 13.18
CA SER A 203 -11.52 7.95 12.49
C SER A 203 -10.43 6.90 12.20
N ASN A 204 -10.14 6.01 13.16
CA ASN A 204 -9.13 4.97 12.99
C ASN A 204 -9.51 3.96 11.92
N VAL A 205 -10.78 3.53 11.88
CA VAL A 205 -11.27 2.62 10.85
C VAL A 205 -11.20 3.29 9.47
N ARG A 206 -11.63 4.55 9.36
CA ARG A 206 -11.58 5.30 8.10
C ARG A 206 -10.15 5.42 7.56
N LEU A 207 -9.18 5.71 8.43
CA LEU A 207 -7.76 5.74 8.07
C LEU A 207 -7.22 4.38 7.65
N ALA A 208 -7.50 3.33 8.43
CA ALA A 208 -7.07 1.97 8.12
C ALA A 208 -7.60 1.48 6.77
N VAL A 209 -8.86 1.80 6.45
CA VAL A 209 -9.48 1.45 5.16
C VAL A 209 -8.79 2.15 4.01
N LEU A 210 -8.44 3.43 4.18
CA LEU A 210 -7.70 4.15 3.16
C LEU A 210 -6.31 3.54 2.95
N ASP A 211 -5.52 3.47 4.02
CA ASP A 211 -4.09 3.13 3.94
C ASP A 211 -3.86 1.69 3.50
N ARG A 212 -4.69 0.76 4.01
CA ARG A 212 -4.45 -0.68 3.86
C ARG A 212 -5.32 -1.32 2.79
N VAL A 213 -6.34 -0.63 2.28
CA VAL A 213 -7.22 -1.18 1.24
C VAL A 213 -7.32 -0.25 0.04
N SER A 214 -7.81 0.97 0.20
CA SER A 214 -8.04 1.89 -0.93
C SER A 214 -6.76 2.20 -1.70
N VAL A 215 -5.66 2.51 -1.00
CA VAL A 215 -4.35 2.77 -1.63
C VAL A 215 -3.88 1.54 -2.39
N THR A 216 -3.96 0.35 -1.80
CA THR A 216 -3.61 -0.92 -2.46
C THR A 216 -4.42 -1.15 -3.74
N LEU A 217 -5.74 -0.94 -3.68
CA LEU A 217 -6.63 -1.08 -4.84
C LEU A 217 -6.27 -0.08 -5.94
N LEU A 218 -6.13 1.21 -5.60
CA LEU A 218 -5.85 2.26 -6.57
C LEU A 218 -4.44 2.14 -7.20
N CYS A 219 -3.44 1.73 -6.42
CA CYS A 219 -2.08 1.52 -6.93
C CYS A 219 -2.01 0.36 -7.94
N ASN A 220 -2.85 -0.67 -7.76
CA ASN A 220 -2.89 -1.86 -8.63
C ASN A 220 -4.01 -1.81 -9.70
N ALA A 221 -4.84 -0.78 -9.69
CA ALA A 221 -5.91 -0.59 -10.66
C ALA A 221 -5.38 -0.13 -12.03
N SER A 222 -6.17 -0.38 -13.08
CA SER A 222 -5.93 0.14 -14.42
C SER A 222 -6.10 1.67 -14.44
N LYS A 223 -5.32 2.37 -15.27
CA LYS A 223 -5.40 3.84 -15.41
C LYS A 223 -6.80 4.34 -15.77
N ALA A 224 -7.52 3.57 -16.60
CA ALA A 224 -8.91 3.84 -16.94
C ALA A 224 -9.83 3.80 -15.71
N GLY A 225 -9.72 2.75 -14.88
CA GLY A 225 -10.51 2.61 -13.66
C GLY A 225 -10.19 3.68 -12.62
N VAL A 226 -8.91 4.03 -12.46
CA VAL A 226 -8.48 5.17 -11.62
C VAL A 226 -9.11 6.47 -12.12
N SER A 227 -9.06 6.71 -13.44
CA SER A 227 -9.61 7.91 -14.05
C SER A 227 -11.13 8.01 -13.88
N GLU A 228 -11.87 6.90 -14.04
CA GLU A 228 -13.33 6.87 -13.86
C GLU A 228 -13.73 7.10 -12.41
N PHE A 229 -13.01 6.51 -11.46
CA PHE A 229 -13.21 6.72 -10.03
C PHE A 229 -12.99 8.19 -9.66
N PHE A 230 -11.83 8.76 -9.98
CA PHE A 230 -11.54 10.15 -9.65
C PHE A 230 -12.46 11.12 -10.40
N SER A 231 -12.82 10.86 -11.66
CA SER A 231 -13.79 11.70 -12.38
C SER A 231 -15.17 11.71 -11.68
N SER A 232 -15.52 10.65 -10.94
CA SER A 232 -16.79 10.57 -10.22
C SER A 232 -16.75 11.29 -8.86
N HIS A 233 -15.60 11.30 -8.19
CA HIS A 233 -15.49 11.73 -6.78
C HIS A 233 -14.59 12.94 -6.54
N VAL A 234 -13.84 13.43 -7.54
CA VAL A 234 -12.86 14.53 -7.37
C VAL A 234 -13.50 15.78 -6.77
N LYS A 235 -14.75 16.08 -7.13
CA LYS A 235 -15.45 17.23 -6.58
C LYS A 235 -15.68 17.08 -5.07
N GLU A 236 -16.16 15.93 -4.62
CA GLU A 236 -16.37 15.64 -3.20
C GLU A 236 -15.04 15.63 -2.42
N ILE A 237 -14.00 15.03 -2.99
CA ILE A 237 -12.65 15.02 -2.40
C ILE A 237 -12.13 16.46 -2.23
N MET A 238 -12.33 17.30 -3.23
CA MET A 238 -11.93 18.71 -3.16
C MET A 238 -12.78 19.51 -2.18
N GLU A 239 -14.08 19.24 -2.06
CA GLU A 239 -14.95 19.85 -1.04
C GLU A 239 -14.45 19.54 0.38
N ILE A 240 -13.94 18.32 0.64
CA ILE A 240 -13.32 17.95 1.91
C ILE A 240 -12.02 18.74 2.15
N ILE A 241 -11.15 18.82 1.14
CA ILE A 241 -9.86 19.54 1.22
C ILE A 241 -10.07 21.04 1.47
N GLU A 242 -11.00 21.65 0.75
CA GLU A 242 -11.29 23.08 0.77
C GLU A 242 -12.20 23.49 1.93
N ALA A 243 -12.78 22.53 2.66
CA ALA A 243 -13.61 22.79 3.81
C ALA A 243 -12.88 23.69 4.83
N LYS A 244 -13.59 24.71 5.31
CA LYS A 244 -13.06 25.61 6.35
C LYS A 244 -12.70 24.81 7.60
N GLN A 245 -11.50 25.06 8.11
CA GLN A 245 -11.03 24.43 9.34
C GLN A 245 -12.01 24.73 10.48
N LEU A 246 -12.47 23.68 11.15
CA LEU A 246 -13.22 23.80 12.39
C LEU A 246 -12.30 24.36 13.48
N LYS A 247 -12.91 24.95 14.51
CA LYS A 247 -12.16 25.45 15.66
C LYS A 247 -11.76 24.28 16.55
N THR A 248 -10.65 24.43 17.27
CA THR A 248 -10.06 23.37 18.10
C THR A 248 -10.96 22.81 19.20
N TYR A 249 -11.96 23.58 19.63
CA TYR A 249 -12.94 23.15 20.64
C TYR A 249 -14.13 22.38 20.05
N ASP A 250 -14.23 22.28 18.71
CA ASP A 250 -15.31 21.58 18.05
C ASP A 250 -15.08 20.06 18.14
N PRO A 251 -16.07 19.26 18.60
CA PRO A 251 -15.91 17.80 18.68
C PRO A 251 -15.66 17.15 17.30
N GLY A 252 -16.05 17.80 16.21
CA GLY A 252 -15.77 17.35 14.84
C GLY A 252 -14.38 17.71 14.32
N PHE A 253 -13.57 18.46 15.07
CA PHE A 253 -12.26 18.95 14.62
C PHE A 253 -11.33 17.81 14.20
N GLU A 254 -11.12 16.81 15.06
CA GLU A 254 -10.26 15.67 14.76
C GLU A 254 -10.81 14.83 13.60
N SER A 255 -12.13 14.65 13.52
CA SER A 255 -12.78 13.97 12.39
C SER A 255 -12.48 14.69 11.08
N GLN A 256 -12.55 16.03 11.07
CA GLN A 256 -12.25 16.83 9.89
C GLN A 256 -10.77 16.71 9.47
N LEU A 257 -9.83 16.72 10.43
CA LEU A 257 -8.40 16.52 10.14
C LEU A 257 -8.17 15.17 9.47
N VAL A 258 -8.82 14.11 9.97
CA VAL A 258 -8.76 12.77 9.40
C VAL A 258 -9.33 12.75 7.98
N SER A 259 -10.50 13.37 7.76
CA SER A 259 -11.11 13.45 6.44
C SER A 259 -10.22 14.16 5.43
N LYS A 260 -9.57 15.28 5.82
CA LYS A 260 -8.60 16.00 4.99
C LYS A 260 -7.34 15.18 4.72
N MET A 261 -6.80 14.51 5.74
CA MET A 261 -5.62 13.66 5.61
C MET A 261 -5.88 12.55 4.59
N CYS A 262 -7.04 11.90 4.69
CA CYS A 262 -7.47 10.89 3.76
C CYS A 262 -7.59 11.43 2.33
N ALA A 263 -8.23 12.58 2.16
CA ALA A 263 -8.38 13.23 0.86
C ALA A 263 -7.03 13.55 0.22
N PHE A 264 -6.06 14.08 0.98
CA PHE A 264 -4.71 14.33 0.47
C PHE A 264 -3.98 13.06 0.06
N ARG A 265 -4.08 11.96 0.83
CA ARG A 265 -3.51 10.66 0.43
C ARG A 265 -4.13 10.11 -0.86
N MET A 266 -5.44 10.30 -1.07
CA MET A 266 -6.07 9.96 -2.35
C MET A 266 -5.51 10.81 -3.50
N ILE A 267 -5.29 12.11 -3.27
CA ILE A 267 -4.65 12.99 -4.24
C ILE A 267 -3.19 12.58 -4.52
N GLU A 268 -2.43 12.14 -3.51
CA GLU A 268 -1.09 11.58 -3.72
C GLU A 268 -1.17 10.42 -4.72
N VAL A 269 -2.06 9.45 -4.49
CA VAL A 269 -2.24 8.30 -5.39
C VAL A 269 -2.67 8.74 -6.79
N LEU A 270 -3.56 9.73 -6.92
CA LEU A 270 -3.98 10.28 -8.22
C LEU A 270 -2.79 10.74 -9.06
N TYR A 271 -1.94 11.60 -8.50
CA TYR A 271 -0.79 12.17 -9.23
C TYR A 271 0.38 11.19 -9.38
N SER A 272 0.45 10.15 -8.56
CA SER A 272 1.39 9.04 -8.76
C SER A 272 0.95 8.05 -9.84
N ARG A 273 -0.36 7.91 -10.11
CA ARG A 273 -0.87 6.91 -11.06
C ARG A 273 -1.12 7.44 -12.46
N LEU A 274 -1.53 8.70 -12.57
CA LEU A 274 -1.89 9.31 -13.85
C LEU A 274 -0.82 10.31 -14.30
N GLY A 275 -0.64 10.39 -15.62
CA GLY A 275 0.34 11.29 -16.22
C GLY A 275 -0.18 12.72 -16.37
N LYS A 276 0.73 13.65 -16.66
CA LYS A 276 0.41 15.06 -16.94
C LYS A 276 -0.65 15.24 -18.02
N ALA A 277 -0.68 14.41 -19.06
CA ALA A 277 -1.65 14.51 -20.15
C ALA A 277 -3.09 14.21 -19.71
N GLU A 278 -3.25 13.29 -18.75
CA GLU A 278 -4.56 12.86 -18.22
C GLU A 278 -5.10 13.87 -17.20
N LEU A 279 -4.23 14.63 -16.54
CA LEU A 279 -4.57 15.55 -15.44
C LEU A 279 -4.58 17.03 -15.86
N ASN A 280 -3.61 17.44 -16.68
CA ASN A 280 -3.35 18.83 -17.05
C ASN A 280 -3.59 19.11 -18.54
N SER A 281 -4.75 18.66 -19.05
CA SER A 281 -5.18 18.94 -20.42
C SER A 281 -6.63 19.44 -20.43
N PRO A 282 -7.03 20.26 -21.43
CA PRO A 282 -8.42 20.68 -21.58
C PRO A 282 -9.40 19.50 -21.78
N GLN A 283 -8.89 18.35 -22.23
CA GLN A 283 -9.66 17.12 -22.42
C GLN A 283 -9.65 16.19 -21.19
N SER A 284 -8.98 16.58 -20.10
CA SER A 284 -8.92 15.79 -18.88
C SER A 284 -10.34 15.63 -18.29
N SER A 285 -10.84 14.39 -18.24
CA SER A 285 -12.15 14.09 -17.66
C SER A 285 -12.22 14.46 -16.18
N ILE A 286 -11.09 14.32 -15.47
CA ILE A 286 -10.99 14.59 -14.03
C ILE A 286 -11.00 16.10 -13.77
N ASN A 287 -10.22 16.89 -14.53
CA ASN A 287 -10.26 18.35 -14.38
C ASN A 287 -11.64 18.92 -14.78
N LEU A 288 -12.26 18.39 -15.84
CA LEU A 288 -13.62 18.79 -16.23
C LEU A 288 -14.67 18.40 -15.19
N ALA A 289 -14.51 17.27 -14.50
CA ALA A 289 -15.39 16.87 -13.41
C ALA A 289 -15.30 17.83 -12.20
N TYR A 290 -14.11 18.39 -11.94
CA TYR A 290 -13.92 19.40 -10.91
C TYR A 290 -14.41 20.79 -11.35
N CYS A 291 -13.99 21.24 -12.53
CA CYS A 291 -14.33 22.54 -13.10
C CYS A 291 -14.78 22.40 -14.57
N PRO A 292 -16.10 22.25 -14.83
CA PRO A 292 -16.62 21.99 -16.19
C PRO A 292 -16.36 23.11 -17.21
N ASN A 293 -16.15 24.34 -16.73
CA ASN A 293 -15.96 25.52 -17.57
C ASN A 293 -14.47 25.92 -17.73
N ASP A 294 -13.53 25.05 -17.33
CA ASP A 294 -12.10 25.34 -17.43
C ASP A 294 -11.56 25.10 -18.85
N ASN A 295 -11.07 26.16 -19.48
CA ASN A 295 -10.44 26.10 -20.80
C ASN A 295 -8.93 25.77 -20.73
N THR A 296 -8.32 25.84 -19.54
CA THR A 296 -6.87 25.68 -19.35
C THR A 296 -6.47 24.25 -18.99
N GLY A 297 -7.39 23.48 -18.41
CA GLY A 297 -7.14 22.12 -17.95
C GLY A 297 -6.27 22.05 -16.68
N LYS A 298 -6.15 23.14 -15.90
CA LYS A 298 -5.18 23.24 -14.79
C LYS A 298 -5.80 23.65 -13.46
N GLU A 299 -7.10 23.93 -13.42
CA GLU A 299 -7.74 24.47 -12.23
C GLU A 299 -7.71 23.50 -11.05
N LEU A 300 -7.86 22.19 -11.29
CA LEU A 300 -7.72 21.17 -10.24
C LEU A 300 -6.31 21.20 -9.62
N THR A 301 -5.28 21.15 -10.46
CA THR A 301 -3.87 21.18 -10.02
C THR A 301 -3.55 22.46 -9.24
N LYS A 302 -4.07 23.62 -9.67
CA LYS A 302 -3.90 24.89 -8.95
C LYS A 302 -4.58 24.88 -7.58
N ALA A 303 -5.82 24.37 -7.51
CA ALA A 303 -6.58 24.30 -6.27
C ALA A 303 -5.89 23.39 -5.25
N ILE A 304 -5.46 22.19 -5.68
CA ILE A 304 -4.72 21.25 -4.83
C ILE A 304 -3.39 21.86 -4.38
N THR A 305 -2.62 22.48 -5.28
CA THR A 305 -1.34 23.12 -4.93
C THR A 305 -1.54 24.16 -3.84
N LYS A 306 -2.57 25.01 -3.96
CA LYS A 306 -2.88 26.04 -2.99
C LYS A 306 -3.26 25.45 -1.64
N SER A 307 -4.18 24.48 -1.62
CA SER A 307 -4.68 23.87 -0.39
C SER A 307 -3.63 23.02 0.33
N ALA A 308 -2.85 22.22 -0.40
CA ALA A 308 -1.76 21.43 0.15
C ALA A 308 -0.63 22.31 0.71
N HIS A 309 -0.26 23.37 -0.01
CA HIS A 309 0.75 24.32 0.46
C HIS A 309 0.28 25.08 1.71
N ALA A 310 -1.00 25.46 1.79
CA ALA A 310 -1.57 26.10 2.96
C ALA A 310 -1.60 25.15 4.18
N ALA A 311 -2.00 23.89 3.98
CA ALA A 311 -2.06 22.89 5.05
C ALA A 311 -0.67 22.61 5.62
N LYS A 312 0.34 22.31 4.80
CA LYS A 312 1.69 21.99 5.29
C LYS A 312 2.43 23.17 5.93
N SER A 313 1.99 24.40 5.65
CA SER A 313 2.64 25.63 6.12
C SER A 313 1.84 26.35 7.20
N GLU A 314 0.96 25.62 7.90
CA GLU A 314 0.21 26.11 9.06
C GLU A 314 1.19 26.61 10.14
N ASP A 315 0.91 27.75 10.76
CA ASP A 315 1.71 28.23 11.88
C ASP A 315 1.28 27.50 13.16
N MET A 316 2.09 26.52 13.57
CA MET A 316 1.83 25.67 14.73
C MET A 316 2.28 26.26 16.07
N ARG A 317 2.86 27.46 16.08
CA ARG A 317 3.40 28.06 17.31
C ARG A 317 2.26 28.40 18.28
N GLY A 318 2.31 27.80 19.48
CA GLY A 318 1.32 28.01 20.54
C GLY A 318 0.08 27.12 20.44
N GLU A 319 -0.02 26.29 19.40
CA GLU A 319 -1.07 25.27 19.27
C GLU A 319 -0.72 24.04 20.09
N THR A 320 -1.71 23.50 20.81
CA THR A 320 -1.53 22.35 21.73
C THR A 320 -2.52 21.21 21.49
N VAL A 321 -3.49 21.41 20.60
CA VAL A 321 -4.60 20.48 20.37
C VAL A 321 -4.34 19.62 19.14
N ALA A 322 -4.42 18.30 19.31
CA ALA A 322 -4.28 17.30 18.26
C ALA A 322 -2.98 17.45 17.44
N PHE A 323 -1.86 17.73 18.12
CA PHE A 323 -0.57 18.03 17.50
C PHE A 323 -0.12 16.93 16.53
N GLU A 324 -0.13 15.66 16.96
CA GLU A 324 0.26 14.53 16.11
C GLU A 324 -0.66 14.37 14.89
N LEU A 325 -1.97 14.57 15.06
CA LEU A 325 -2.91 14.45 13.95
C LEU A 325 -2.72 15.57 12.91
N ARG A 326 -2.36 16.77 13.36
CA ARG A 326 -1.98 17.87 12.47
C ARG A 326 -0.65 17.60 11.77
N ARG A 327 0.36 17.09 12.46
CA ARG A 327 1.64 16.66 11.86
C ARG A 327 1.39 15.64 10.74
N GLN A 328 0.59 14.61 11.00
CA GLN A 328 0.22 13.61 9.98
C GLN A 328 -0.54 14.23 8.79
N LEU A 329 -1.44 15.19 9.05
CA LEU A 329 -2.11 15.95 7.98
C LEU A 329 -1.10 16.76 7.15
N HIS A 330 -0.12 17.41 7.79
CA HIS A 330 0.93 18.16 7.11
C HIS A 330 1.81 17.23 6.25
N CYS A 331 2.15 16.05 6.76
CA CYS A 331 2.84 14.99 6.00
C CYS A 331 2.02 14.53 4.79
N ALA A 332 0.73 14.25 4.96
CA ALA A 332 -0.15 13.85 3.86
C ALA A 332 -0.27 14.97 2.80
N ALA A 333 -0.44 16.22 3.23
CA ALA A 333 -0.50 17.37 2.32
C ALA A 333 0.83 17.57 1.58
N TYR A 334 1.96 17.40 2.26
CA TYR A 334 3.29 17.49 1.66
C TYR A 334 3.55 16.37 0.65
N ASN A 335 3.21 15.13 0.98
CA ASN A 335 3.35 13.99 0.07
C ASN A 335 2.46 14.14 -1.18
N ALA A 336 1.22 14.60 -1.01
CA ALA A 336 0.32 14.92 -2.12
C ALA A 336 0.90 16.03 -3.03
N LEU A 337 1.46 17.08 -2.43
CA LEU A 337 2.10 18.16 -3.17
C LEU A 337 3.37 17.68 -3.89
N LEU A 338 4.16 16.82 -3.27
CA LEU A 338 5.35 16.20 -3.85
C LEU A 338 4.97 15.41 -5.10
N ALA A 339 4.01 14.48 -4.99
CA ALA A 339 3.51 13.69 -6.13
C ALA A 339 2.99 14.59 -7.25
N LEU A 340 2.23 15.63 -6.91
CA LEU A 340 1.70 16.59 -7.88
C LEU A 340 2.79 17.36 -8.62
N ILE A 341 3.79 17.88 -7.91
CA ILE A 341 4.87 18.66 -8.52
C ILE A 341 5.74 17.75 -9.40
N SER A 342 6.08 16.55 -8.94
CA SER A 342 6.81 15.54 -9.72
C SER A 342 6.08 15.15 -11.00
N CYS A 343 4.76 15.00 -10.95
CA CYS A 343 3.96 14.64 -12.14
C CYS A 343 3.83 15.81 -13.14
N THR A 344 3.75 17.05 -12.66
CA THR A 344 3.28 18.18 -13.49
C THR A 344 4.37 19.17 -13.91
N GLN A 345 5.43 19.32 -13.11
CA GLN A 345 6.46 20.34 -13.27
C GLN A 345 7.83 19.74 -13.57
N THR A 346 8.58 20.42 -14.45
CA THR A 346 9.95 20.04 -14.82
C THR A 346 10.97 21.11 -14.45
N GLU A 347 10.53 22.31 -14.08
CA GLU A 347 11.43 23.42 -13.75
C GLU A 347 11.77 23.44 -12.25
N LEU A 348 13.06 23.51 -11.93
CA LEU A 348 13.57 23.47 -10.55
C LEU A 348 12.91 24.49 -9.61
N LYS A 349 12.54 25.68 -10.13
CA LYS A 349 11.94 26.75 -9.32
C LYS A 349 10.66 26.30 -8.59
N PHE A 350 9.89 25.39 -9.18
CA PHE A 350 8.67 24.87 -8.56
C PHE A 350 8.99 23.93 -7.40
N TYR A 351 9.98 23.04 -7.58
CA TYR A 351 10.47 22.15 -6.53
C TYR A 351 10.98 22.97 -5.35
N THR A 352 11.88 23.92 -5.60
CA THR A 352 12.41 24.78 -4.53
C THR A 352 11.30 25.55 -3.83
N ALA A 353 10.44 26.25 -4.57
CA ALA A 353 9.43 27.12 -3.97
C ALA A 353 8.36 26.37 -3.17
N PHE A 354 7.92 25.21 -3.64
CA PHE A 354 6.80 24.48 -3.03
C PHE A 354 7.25 23.39 -2.05
N LEU A 355 8.39 22.73 -2.29
CA LEU A 355 8.80 21.54 -1.54
C LEU A 355 9.93 21.77 -0.55
N PHE A 356 10.81 22.76 -0.75
CA PHE A 356 12.01 22.91 0.10
C PHE A 356 12.12 24.26 0.80
N ASN A 357 11.54 25.32 0.23
CA ASN A 357 11.69 26.65 0.78
C ASN A 357 10.73 26.91 1.95
N GLU A 358 11.20 27.68 2.92
CA GLU A 358 10.44 28.12 4.09
C GLU A 358 10.50 29.64 4.23
N ASN A 359 9.49 30.24 4.86
CA ASN A 359 9.47 31.66 5.12
C ASN A 359 9.07 31.94 6.57
N PRO A 360 10.05 31.93 7.50
CA PRO A 360 9.81 32.18 8.92
C PRO A 360 9.15 33.53 9.20
N VAL A 361 9.44 34.55 8.37
CA VAL A 361 8.84 35.89 8.51
C VAL A 361 7.34 35.88 8.26
N LYS A 362 6.86 34.94 7.43
CA LYS A 362 5.44 34.72 7.17
C LYS A 362 4.82 33.63 8.07
N GLY A 363 5.55 33.13 9.06
CA GLY A 363 5.10 32.02 9.92
C GLY A 363 5.05 30.67 9.20
N GLN A 364 5.77 30.51 8.07
CA GLN A 364 5.79 29.28 7.29
C GLN A 364 7.02 28.45 7.67
N PHE A 365 6.78 27.36 8.39
CA PHE A 365 7.77 26.36 8.78
C PHE A 365 7.40 25.04 8.11
N LEU A 366 8.35 24.38 7.44
CA LEU A 366 8.08 23.14 6.72
C LEU A 366 8.54 21.96 7.56
N LEU A 367 9.85 21.80 7.77
CA LEU A 367 10.37 20.64 8.48
C LEU A 367 9.93 20.62 9.95
N ASP A 368 9.75 21.79 10.57
CA ASP A 368 9.24 21.88 11.94
C ASP A 368 7.80 21.38 12.08
N ASN A 369 7.02 21.43 11.00
CA ASN A 369 5.64 20.93 10.95
C ASN A 369 5.55 19.45 10.58
N LEU A 370 6.54 18.93 9.84
CA LEU A 370 6.54 17.54 9.37
C LEU A 370 7.13 16.59 10.42
N ILE A 371 8.15 17.04 11.15
CA ILE A 371 8.95 16.18 12.03
C ILE A 371 8.48 16.31 13.47
N ASP A 372 8.23 15.16 14.09
CA ASP A 372 7.96 15.09 15.53
C ASP A 372 9.23 15.49 16.32
N THR A 373 9.11 16.54 17.11
CA THR A 373 10.21 17.05 17.96
C THR A 373 10.20 16.45 19.36
N ASP A 374 9.11 15.80 19.77
CA ASP A 374 8.97 15.15 21.08
C ASP A 374 9.45 13.69 21.06
N ARG A 375 9.47 13.05 19.89
CA ARG A 375 9.97 11.69 19.73
C ARG A 375 11.45 11.59 20.11
N LYS A 376 11.77 10.66 21.01
CA LYS A 376 13.15 10.31 21.35
C LYS A 376 13.60 9.15 20.48
N TYR A 377 14.65 9.35 19.70
CA TYR A 377 15.28 8.30 18.90
C TYR A 377 16.36 7.62 19.73
N GLU A 378 16.24 6.30 19.92
CA GLU A 378 17.25 5.49 20.58
C GLU A 378 17.96 4.63 19.52
N PHE A 379 19.21 4.99 19.20
CA PHE A 379 20.00 4.24 18.24
C PHE A 379 20.78 3.12 18.93
N GLU A 380 20.45 1.88 18.62
CA GLU A 380 21.21 0.71 19.11
C GLU A 380 22.64 0.68 18.54
N VAL A 381 23.57 0.03 19.27
CA VAL A 381 24.98 -0.12 18.85
C VAL A 381 25.11 -1.11 17.69
N GLU A 382 24.29 -2.17 17.68
CA GLU A 382 24.09 -3.07 16.56
C GLU A 382 22.58 -3.25 16.35
N LEU A 383 22.10 -3.05 15.11
CA LEU A 383 20.73 -3.39 14.74
C LEU A 383 20.51 -4.90 14.94
N SER A 384 19.53 -5.27 15.75
CA SER A 384 19.18 -6.68 16.04
C SER A 384 18.72 -7.48 14.81
N THR A 385 18.49 -6.83 13.67
CA THR A 385 18.25 -7.44 12.34
C THR A 385 19.47 -7.28 11.43
N PRO A 386 20.32 -8.32 11.28
CA PRO A 386 21.56 -8.23 10.53
C PRO A 386 21.41 -8.84 9.13
N LEU A 387 20.96 -8.08 8.12
CA LEU A 387 20.93 -8.64 6.75
C LEU A 387 21.53 -7.76 5.62
N GLU A 388 21.66 -6.44 5.77
CA GLU A 388 22.10 -5.60 4.63
C GLU A 388 23.42 -4.83 4.83
N ARG A 389 23.80 -4.51 6.08
CA ARG A 389 25.09 -3.87 6.41
C ARG A 389 26.32 -4.60 5.86
N LYS A 390 26.25 -5.94 5.77
CA LYS A 390 27.35 -6.73 5.21
C LYS A 390 27.59 -6.39 3.73
N LYS A 391 26.58 -6.01 2.95
CA LYS A 391 26.77 -5.69 1.53
C LYS A 391 27.45 -4.34 1.33
N GLN A 392 27.00 -3.29 2.01
CA GLN A 392 27.60 -1.94 1.90
C GLN A 392 29.01 -1.85 2.50
N MET A 393 29.24 -2.46 3.67
CA MET A 393 30.57 -2.46 4.28
C MET A 393 31.57 -3.33 3.48
N THR A 394 31.09 -4.40 2.84
CA THR A 394 31.91 -5.24 1.97
C THR A 394 32.16 -4.57 0.62
N SER A 395 31.20 -3.85 0.03
CA SER A 395 31.39 -3.11 -1.21
C SER A 395 32.35 -1.93 -1.04
N ILE A 396 32.34 -1.24 0.09
CA ILE A 396 33.33 -0.18 0.40
C ILE A 396 34.73 -0.79 0.58
N ARG A 397 34.85 -1.94 1.28
CA ARG A 397 36.13 -2.66 1.38
C ARG A 397 36.61 -3.22 0.05
N ILE A 398 35.71 -3.62 -0.85
CA ILE A 398 36.04 -4.06 -2.20
C ILE A 398 36.48 -2.87 -3.05
N ASN A 399 35.73 -1.76 -3.06
CA ASN A 399 36.07 -0.56 -3.82
C ASN A 399 37.39 0.07 -3.33
N ALA A 400 37.66 0.02 -2.02
CA ALA A 400 38.94 0.45 -1.45
C ALA A 400 40.10 -0.50 -1.79
N ARG A 401 39.85 -1.80 -1.98
CA ARG A 401 40.87 -2.80 -2.38
C ARG A 401 41.11 -2.84 -3.89
N VAL A 402 40.10 -2.55 -4.70
CA VAL A 402 40.22 -2.46 -6.17
C VAL A 402 41.10 -1.26 -6.58
N GLN A 403 41.30 -0.28 -5.68
CA GLN A 403 42.24 0.83 -5.89
C GLN A 403 43.70 0.50 -5.51
N SER A 404 43.99 -0.68 -4.97
CA SER A 404 45.35 -1.14 -4.66
C SER A 404 45.63 -2.49 -5.32
N ASP A 405 46.34 -2.43 -6.44
CA ASP A 405 47.01 -3.51 -7.17
C ASP A 405 46.21 -4.43 -8.11
N GLN A 406 46.88 -4.66 -9.25
CA GLN A 406 46.52 -5.44 -10.42
C GLN A 406 46.36 -6.94 -10.11
N VAL A 407 45.15 -7.48 -10.24
CA VAL A 407 44.92 -8.88 -10.67
C VAL A 407 43.57 -8.95 -11.41
N GLU A 408 43.62 -8.76 -12.73
CA GLU A 408 42.60 -9.31 -13.63
C GLU A 408 42.77 -10.84 -13.69
N GLU A 409 41.67 -11.56 -13.93
CA GLU A 409 41.57 -13.04 -14.09
C GLU A 409 41.30 -13.90 -12.83
N ALA A 410 40.17 -13.69 -12.14
CA ALA A 410 39.59 -14.76 -11.28
C ALA A 410 38.07 -14.68 -10.96
N LEU A 411 37.26 -13.84 -11.63
CA LEU A 411 35.88 -13.55 -11.15
C LEU A 411 34.74 -13.90 -12.12
N SER A 412 34.96 -14.73 -13.15
CA SER A 412 33.93 -15.05 -14.15
C SER A 412 33.15 -16.36 -13.95
N GLN A 413 33.26 -17.08 -12.83
CA GLN A 413 32.58 -18.39 -12.64
C GLN A 413 31.86 -18.59 -11.31
N GLY A 414 31.06 -17.60 -10.88
CA GLY A 414 30.26 -17.68 -9.65
C GLY A 414 28.75 -17.52 -9.86
N ARG A 415 28.14 -18.07 -10.92
CA ARG A 415 26.66 -18.10 -11.03
C ARG A 415 26.11 -19.44 -10.52
N SER A 416 25.37 -19.34 -9.42
CA SER A 416 24.62 -20.40 -8.73
C SER A 416 23.74 -21.23 -9.68
N VAL A 417 24.04 -22.53 -9.76
CA VAL A 417 23.32 -23.57 -10.52
C VAL A 417 22.09 -24.05 -9.74
N ARG A 418 21.06 -23.22 -9.58
CA ARG A 418 19.77 -23.65 -9.00
C ARG A 418 18.55 -22.94 -9.59
N TYR A 419 18.35 -22.94 -10.91
CA TYR A 419 17.08 -22.45 -11.48
C TYR A 419 16.77 -23.01 -12.87
N LEU A 420 16.67 -24.34 -13.02
CA LEU A 420 16.24 -24.96 -14.29
C LEU A 420 15.07 -25.93 -14.20
N SER A 421 14.43 -26.10 -13.03
CA SER A 421 13.43 -27.17 -12.82
C SER A 421 11.95 -26.72 -12.81
N SER A 422 11.62 -25.44 -12.94
CA SER A 422 10.23 -24.98 -12.77
C SER A 422 9.47 -24.62 -14.06
N GLN A 423 10.14 -24.60 -15.22
CA GLN A 423 9.51 -24.18 -16.50
C GLN A 423 8.96 -25.33 -17.35
N TYR A 424 9.21 -26.59 -16.99
CA TYR A 424 8.89 -27.75 -17.85
C TYR A 424 7.67 -28.59 -17.44
N LEU A 425 6.94 -28.22 -16.38
CA LEU A 425 5.79 -29.02 -15.89
C LEU A 425 4.42 -28.42 -16.19
N ALA A 426 4.34 -27.21 -16.76
CA ALA A 426 3.06 -26.56 -17.06
C ALA A 426 2.41 -27.09 -18.36
N ASP A 427 3.21 -27.59 -19.30
CA ASP A 427 2.75 -28.01 -20.64
C ASP A 427 2.66 -29.55 -20.81
N SER A 428 2.46 -30.29 -19.72
CA SER A 428 2.44 -31.75 -19.74
C SER A 428 1.02 -32.31 -19.56
N SER A 429 0.61 -33.32 -20.34
CA SER A 429 -0.68 -34.04 -20.22
C SER A 429 -0.98 -34.60 -18.83
N LEU A 430 0.02 -34.67 -17.95
CA LEU A 430 -0.14 -35.05 -16.54
C LEU A 430 -0.89 -33.99 -15.71
N SER A 431 -0.81 -32.71 -16.06
CA SER A 431 -1.58 -31.65 -15.39
C SER A 431 -3.09 -31.78 -15.66
N GLU A 432 -3.45 -32.32 -16.83
CA GLU A 432 -4.82 -32.64 -17.22
C GLU A 432 -5.35 -33.86 -16.43
N GLU A 433 -4.54 -34.92 -16.25
CA GLU A 433 -4.92 -36.09 -15.44
C GLU A 433 -5.00 -35.79 -13.92
N VAL A 434 -4.13 -34.92 -13.40
CA VAL A 434 -4.23 -34.45 -12.00
C VAL A 434 -5.50 -33.62 -11.79
N SER A 435 -5.91 -32.83 -12.78
CA SER A 435 -7.20 -32.10 -12.74
C SER A 435 -8.43 -33.02 -12.86
N GLN A 436 -8.29 -34.21 -13.45
CA GLN A 436 -9.35 -35.23 -13.49
C GLN A 436 -9.53 -35.96 -12.14
N PHE A 437 -8.42 -36.21 -11.42
CA PHE A 437 -8.49 -36.75 -10.05
C PHE A 437 -9.09 -35.74 -9.06
N ASP A 438 -8.96 -34.45 -9.36
CA ASP A 438 -9.48 -33.33 -8.56
C ASP A 438 -10.53 -32.51 -9.35
N PHE A 439 -11.53 -33.21 -9.91
CA PHE A 439 -12.62 -32.65 -10.73
C PHE A 439 -13.43 -31.55 -10.00
N SER A 440 -13.25 -31.42 -8.68
CA SER A 440 -13.84 -30.41 -7.79
C SER A 440 -13.05 -29.12 -7.64
N THR A 441 -11.80 -29.04 -8.11
CA THR A 441 -10.89 -27.93 -7.77
C THR A 441 -10.12 -27.28 -8.94
N PRO A 442 -10.48 -27.42 -10.23
CA PRO A 442 -9.60 -27.00 -11.33
C PRO A 442 -9.41 -25.48 -11.45
N VAL A 443 -10.40 -24.67 -11.05
CA VAL A 443 -10.31 -23.20 -11.13
C VAL A 443 -9.41 -22.62 -10.03
N GLN A 444 -9.37 -23.24 -8.86
CA GLN A 444 -8.62 -22.73 -7.71
C GLN A 444 -7.13 -23.07 -7.80
N VAL A 445 -6.76 -24.25 -8.31
CA VAL A 445 -5.33 -24.65 -8.42
C VAL A 445 -4.57 -23.77 -9.42
N ASN A 446 -5.18 -23.44 -10.57
CA ASN A 446 -4.57 -22.52 -11.54
C ASN A 446 -4.38 -21.10 -10.98
N ILE A 447 -5.28 -20.66 -10.12
CA ILE A 447 -5.24 -19.32 -9.51
C ILE A 447 -4.31 -19.30 -8.29
N ILE A 448 -4.25 -20.35 -7.47
CA ILE A 448 -3.23 -20.51 -6.43
C ILE A 448 -1.83 -20.50 -7.08
N ASN A 449 -1.69 -21.13 -8.25
CA ASN A 449 -0.44 -21.05 -9.02
C ASN A 449 -0.19 -19.66 -9.59
N TYR A 450 -1.22 -18.91 -10.01
CA TYR A 450 -1.10 -17.50 -10.41
C TYR A 450 -0.74 -16.56 -9.23
N LEU A 451 -1.35 -16.74 -8.06
CA LEU A 451 -1.03 -16.03 -6.81
C LEU A 451 0.40 -16.37 -6.33
N LYS A 452 0.86 -17.61 -6.53
CA LYS A 452 2.26 -17.99 -6.29
C LYS A 452 3.24 -17.45 -7.34
N ARG A 453 2.80 -17.24 -8.59
CA ARG A 453 3.63 -16.67 -9.68
C ARG A 453 3.78 -15.15 -9.58
N THR A 454 2.75 -14.45 -9.14
CA THR A 454 2.81 -13.00 -8.85
C THR A 454 3.71 -12.64 -7.66
N GLY A 455 4.17 -13.64 -6.89
CA GLY A 455 5.20 -13.50 -5.85
C GLY A 455 6.65 -13.47 -6.34
N LYS A 456 6.90 -13.43 -7.65
CA LYS A 456 8.24 -13.17 -8.22
C LYS A 456 8.18 -11.96 -9.16
N PRO A 457 9.09 -10.98 -9.05
CA PRO A 457 9.19 -9.89 -10.01
C PRO A 457 9.77 -10.46 -11.30
N ASP A 458 8.90 -10.86 -12.23
CA ASP A 458 9.31 -11.17 -13.59
C ASP A 458 8.94 -9.98 -14.48
N GLN A 459 9.95 -9.50 -15.19
CA GLN A 459 9.97 -8.28 -15.98
C GLN A 459 8.91 -8.31 -17.07
N LEU A 460 7.82 -7.56 -16.87
CA LEU A 460 6.93 -7.12 -17.94
C LEU A 460 6.98 -5.59 -17.95
N GLY A 461 7.61 -5.05 -18.99
CA GLY A 461 7.77 -3.61 -19.17
C GLY A 461 6.43 -2.92 -19.33
N GLU A 462 6.09 -2.09 -18.33
CA GLU A 462 5.28 -0.88 -18.42
C GLU A 462 5.38 -0.19 -17.05
N ASP A 463 5.97 1.00 -17.02
CA ASP A 463 6.21 1.92 -15.89
C ASP A 463 5.32 1.69 -14.64
N SER A 464 5.66 0.67 -13.84
CA SER A 464 5.22 0.55 -12.47
C SER A 464 6.17 1.37 -11.62
N TYR A 465 5.66 2.40 -10.96
CA TYR A 465 6.35 3.11 -9.88
C TYR A 465 6.70 2.10 -8.79
N GLU A 466 7.87 1.49 -8.89
CA GLU A 466 8.49 0.74 -7.81
C GLU A 466 8.75 1.73 -6.68
N ILE A 467 8.10 1.49 -5.54
CA ILE A 467 8.37 2.22 -4.30
C ILE A 467 9.74 1.74 -3.83
N GLY A 468 10.76 2.53 -4.14
CA GLY A 468 12.08 2.52 -3.51
C GLY A 468 12.96 1.31 -3.81
N GLU A 469 14.20 1.58 -4.19
CA GLU A 469 15.33 0.71 -3.86
C GLU A 469 15.22 0.25 -2.40
N ASP A 470 15.64 -0.99 -2.08
CA ASP A 470 15.62 -1.60 -0.74
C ASP A 470 16.21 -0.65 0.35
N VAL A 471 15.39 0.24 0.92
CA VAL A 471 15.75 1.10 2.04
C VAL A 471 15.47 0.33 3.32
N GLU A 472 16.50 0.08 4.13
CA GLU A 472 16.39 -0.60 5.42
C GLU A 472 15.37 0.13 6.31
N MET A 473 14.25 -0.51 6.66
CA MET A 473 13.21 0.12 7.47
C MET A 473 13.65 0.25 8.94
N ASP A 474 14.31 1.35 9.28
CA ASP A 474 14.61 1.77 10.65
C ASP A 474 13.63 2.85 11.15
N GLU A 475 13.79 3.30 12.40
CA GLU A 475 12.85 4.25 13.02
C GLU A 475 12.69 5.55 12.21
N LEU A 476 13.77 6.05 11.59
CA LEU A 476 13.73 7.26 10.77
C LEU A 476 13.19 6.98 9.36
N ASN A 477 13.52 5.83 8.78
CA ASN A 477 13.00 5.38 7.48
C ASN A 477 11.50 5.05 7.51
N SER A 478 10.95 4.78 8.70
CA SER A 478 9.50 4.62 8.91
C SER A 478 8.69 5.91 8.81
N HIS A 479 9.34 7.09 8.80
CA HIS A 479 8.67 8.38 8.69
C HIS A 479 7.95 8.54 7.34
N GLU A 480 6.72 9.08 7.37
CA GLU A 480 5.76 9.06 6.27
C GLU A 480 6.24 9.80 5.00
N CYS A 481 7.11 10.79 5.17
CA CYS A 481 7.67 11.58 4.08
C CYS A 481 9.04 11.11 3.58
N LEU A 482 9.79 10.30 4.34
CA LEU A 482 11.22 10.11 4.06
C LEU A 482 11.46 9.37 2.74
N THR A 483 10.78 8.24 2.55
CA THR A 483 10.87 7.44 1.31
C THR A 483 10.42 8.25 0.09
N LYS A 484 9.37 9.09 0.24
CA LYS A 484 8.85 9.96 -0.81
C LYS A 484 9.83 11.06 -1.19
N ILE A 485 10.51 11.66 -0.22
CA ILE A 485 11.60 12.62 -0.46
C ILE A 485 12.76 11.92 -1.16
N CYS A 486 13.12 10.70 -0.76
CA CYS A 486 14.18 9.94 -1.43
C CYS A 486 13.84 9.72 -2.91
N SER A 487 12.64 9.20 -3.21
CA SER A 487 12.16 9.02 -4.60
C SER A 487 12.10 10.34 -5.38
N LEU A 488 11.73 11.45 -4.73
CA LEU A 488 11.77 12.78 -5.34
C LEU A 488 13.18 13.16 -5.77
N LEU A 489 14.18 12.96 -4.90
CA LEU A 489 15.57 13.31 -5.19
C LEU A 489 16.14 12.46 -6.33
N THR A 490 15.82 11.16 -6.35
CA THR A 490 16.14 10.26 -7.47
C THR A 490 15.52 10.79 -8.77
N HIS A 491 14.21 11.09 -8.75
CA HIS A 491 13.50 11.65 -9.90
C HIS A 491 14.10 12.97 -10.40
N MET A 492 14.44 13.89 -9.49
CA MET A 492 15.07 15.17 -9.83
C MET A 492 16.44 15.01 -10.48
N LYS A 493 17.20 13.97 -10.08
CA LYS A 493 18.50 13.63 -10.67
C LYS A 493 18.33 13.00 -12.05
N GLU A 494 17.48 11.99 -12.19
CA GLU A 494 17.24 11.25 -13.44
C GLU A 494 16.60 12.12 -14.53
N SER A 495 15.69 13.00 -14.12
CA SER A 495 14.99 13.92 -15.04
C SER A 495 15.81 15.18 -15.36
N ASN A 496 17.06 15.28 -14.90
CA ASN A 496 17.94 16.46 -15.06
C ASN A 496 17.30 17.78 -14.58
N ILE A 497 16.47 17.72 -13.53
CA ILE A 497 15.81 18.89 -12.93
C ILE A 497 16.78 19.62 -12.00
N SER A 498 17.53 18.86 -11.19
CA SER A 498 18.60 19.43 -10.38
C SER A 498 19.83 19.67 -11.27
N PRO A 499 20.46 20.85 -11.21
CA PRO A 499 21.72 21.07 -11.90
C PRO A 499 22.76 20.08 -11.35
N GLN A 500 23.63 19.61 -12.22
CA GLN A 500 24.79 18.80 -11.84
C GLN A 500 26.06 19.56 -12.22
N PRO A 501 27.12 19.52 -11.39
CA PRO A 501 28.39 20.10 -11.78
C PRO A 501 29.01 19.34 -12.96
N ASP A 502 29.78 20.06 -13.79
CA ASP A 502 30.54 19.44 -14.88
C ASP A 502 31.50 18.38 -14.32
N LYS A 503 31.70 17.29 -15.06
CA LYS A 503 32.58 16.17 -14.64
C LYS A 503 33.98 16.69 -14.32
N GLY A 504 34.39 16.58 -13.05
CA GLY A 504 35.71 17.02 -12.57
C GLY A 504 35.80 18.50 -12.17
N ALA A 505 34.73 19.29 -12.32
CA ALA A 505 34.68 20.66 -11.83
C ALA A 505 34.13 20.71 -10.40
N LEU A 506 34.80 21.47 -9.53
CA LEU A 506 34.31 21.72 -8.17
C LEU A 506 33.07 22.62 -8.24
N PRO A 507 31.89 22.19 -7.73
CA PRO A 507 30.68 23.00 -7.78
C PRO A 507 30.83 24.26 -6.95
N LYS A 508 30.78 25.45 -7.57
CA LYS A 508 30.91 26.73 -6.85
C LYS A 508 29.77 26.97 -5.86
N ASP A 509 28.55 26.59 -6.23
CA ASP A 509 27.33 26.81 -5.46
C ASP A 509 26.48 25.52 -5.38
N MET A 510 25.67 25.42 -4.32
CA MET A 510 24.66 24.36 -4.19
C MET A 510 23.38 24.74 -4.96
N PRO A 511 22.62 23.75 -5.47
CA PRO A 511 21.26 23.98 -5.95
C PRO A 511 20.39 24.61 -4.86
N SER A 512 19.43 25.45 -5.27
CA SER A 512 18.59 26.20 -4.31
C SER A 512 17.78 25.32 -3.37
N TRP A 513 17.32 24.15 -3.82
CA TRP A 513 16.64 23.17 -2.97
C TRP A 513 17.58 22.57 -1.91
N MET A 514 18.82 22.28 -2.30
CA MET A 514 19.85 21.69 -1.43
C MET A 514 20.34 22.71 -0.40
N SER A 515 20.47 23.97 -0.81
CA SER A 515 20.81 25.09 0.08
C SER A 515 19.76 25.29 1.19
N ALA A 516 18.47 25.05 0.92
CA ALA A 516 17.43 25.12 1.94
C ALA A 516 17.61 24.07 3.05
N LEU A 517 17.92 22.82 2.67
CA LEU A 517 18.23 21.75 3.63
C LEU A 517 19.52 22.03 4.40
N HIS A 518 20.56 22.49 3.71
CA HIS A 518 21.85 22.83 4.32
C HIS A 518 21.70 23.93 5.38
N LYS A 519 20.92 24.98 5.07
CA LYS A 519 20.60 26.06 6.02
C LYS A 519 19.88 25.55 7.26
N LYS A 520 18.97 24.57 7.12
CA LYS A 520 18.30 23.96 8.28
C LYS A 520 19.24 23.11 9.12
N LEU A 521 20.07 22.28 8.48
CA LEU A 521 21.03 21.43 9.19
C LEU A 521 22.04 22.25 10.01
N THR A 522 22.55 23.34 9.43
CA THR A 522 23.58 24.20 10.03
C THR A 522 23.06 25.22 11.05
N ASN A 523 21.74 25.46 11.11
CA ASN A 523 21.17 26.38 12.07
C ASN A 523 21.14 25.75 13.48
N PHE A 524 21.75 26.43 14.46
CA PHE A 524 21.83 26.00 15.85
C PHE A 524 20.46 25.96 16.55
N GLU A 525 19.48 26.73 16.08
CA GLU A 525 18.10 26.72 16.62
C GLU A 525 17.28 25.53 16.11
N THR A 526 17.74 24.83 15.07
CA THR A 526 17.03 23.67 14.52
C THR A 526 17.06 22.50 15.51
N HIS A 527 15.88 21.93 15.77
CA HIS A 527 15.76 20.77 16.65
C HIS A 527 16.55 19.56 16.13
N LEU A 528 17.13 18.76 17.03
CA LEU A 528 17.95 17.60 16.68
C LEU A 528 17.23 16.61 15.76
N ASN A 529 15.95 16.32 16.01
CA ASN A 529 15.17 15.40 15.18
C ASN A 529 15.09 15.84 13.71
N ILE A 530 15.05 17.14 13.44
CA ILE A 530 15.07 17.68 12.07
C ILE A 530 16.46 17.49 11.45
N GLN A 531 17.52 17.71 12.23
CA GLN A 531 18.91 17.46 11.79
C GLN A 531 19.12 15.97 11.45
N LEU A 532 18.63 15.07 12.31
CA LEU A 532 18.64 13.62 12.10
C LEU A 532 17.85 13.21 10.85
N PHE A 533 16.68 13.80 10.63
CA PHE A 533 15.87 13.55 9.44
C PHE A 533 16.63 13.94 8.15
N ILE A 534 17.20 15.14 8.09
CA ILE A 534 18.00 15.61 6.94
C ILE A 534 19.21 14.69 6.73
N ALA A 535 19.92 14.35 7.81
CA ALA A 535 21.05 13.44 7.78
C ALA A 535 20.67 12.05 7.23
N LYS A 536 19.50 11.51 7.62
CA LYS A 536 19.01 10.23 7.08
C LYS A 536 18.66 10.31 5.59
N VAL A 537 18.07 11.42 5.13
CA VAL A 537 17.86 11.66 3.69
C VAL A 537 19.19 11.62 2.93
N ILE A 538 20.24 12.23 3.49
CA ILE A 538 21.58 12.23 2.88
C ILE A 538 22.19 10.83 2.85
N ILE A 539 22.06 10.05 3.93
CA ILE A 539 22.51 8.64 3.97
C ILE A 539 21.82 7.83 2.88
N ASN A 540 20.49 7.91 2.79
CA ASN A 540 19.70 7.13 1.83
C ASN A 540 19.91 7.57 0.37
N GLN A 541 20.29 8.83 0.12
CA GLN A 541 20.48 9.38 -1.23
C GLN A 541 21.90 9.93 -1.42
N SER A 542 22.91 9.23 -0.88
CA SER A 542 24.31 9.69 -0.85
C SER A 542 24.85 10.11 -2.21
N GLN A 543 24.48 9.40 -3.28
CA GLN A 543 24.89 9.69 -4.66
C GLN A 543 24.31 10.99 -5.24
N VAL A 544 23.24 11.54 -4.65
CA VAL A 544 22.67 12.84 -5.06
C VAL A 544 23.48 13.98 -4.44
N PHE A 545 23.98 13.77 -3.22
CA PHE A 545 24.74 14.77 -2.46
C PHE A 545 26.25 14.73 -2.72
N GLU A 546 26.80 13.58 -3.13
CA GLU A 546 28.23 13.36 -3.36
C GLU A 546 28.91 14.45 -4.21
N PRO A 547 28.36 14.91 -5.36
CA PRO A 547 29.01 15.96 -6.14
C PRO A 547 29.23 17.26 -5.35
N TYR A 548 28.43 17.49 -4.32
CA TYR A 548 28.43 18.67 -3.46
C TYR A 548 29.04 18.39 -2.07
N ALA A 549 29.74 17.27 -1.89
CA ALA A 549 30.24 16.80 -0.60
C ALA A 549 30.97 17.88 0.22
N ARG A 550 31.76 18.74 -0.43
CA ARG A 550 32.50 19.84 0.23
C ARG A 550 31.66 20.74 1.13
N PHE A 551 30.37 20.91 0.82
CA PHE A 551 29.45 21.73 1.61
C PHE A 551 28.83 20.96 2.79
N TRP A 552 28.77 19.63 2.69
CA TRP A 552 28.10 18.74 3.64
C TRP A 552 29.04 18.13 4.68
N LEU A 553 30.34 18.06 4.40
CA LEU A 553 31.33 17.46 5.31
C LEU A 553 31.31 18.10 6.72
N SER A 554 31.46 19.42 6.83
CA SER A 554 31.50 20.12 8.12
C SER A 554 30.18 19.99 8.90
N PRO A 555 28.99 20.26 8.30
CA PRO A 555 27.72 20.11 9.01
C PRO A 555 27.45 18.67 9.50
N LEU A 556 27.80 17.66 8.71
CA LEU A 556 27.61 16.26 9.11
C LEU A 556 28.61 15.85 10.21
N MET A 557 29.84 16.36 10.16
CA MET A 557 30.81 16.14 11.23
C MET A 557 30.38 16.80 12.54
N GLU A 558 29.86 18.03 12.50
CA GLU A 558 29.31 18.71 13.67
C GLU A 558 28.14 17.92 14.28
N LEU A 559 27.25 17.37 13.45
CA LEU A 559 26.18 16.51 13.92
C LEU A 559 26.71 15.22 14.58
N ILE A 560 27.71 14.58 14.00
CA ILE A 560 28.36 13.39 14.60
C ILE A 560 28.93 13.73 15.98
N LEU A 561 29.64 14.85 16.11
CA LEU A 561 30.22 15.27 17.39
C LEU A 561 29.13 15.53 18.43
N LYS A 562 28.05 16.22 18.04
CA LYS A 562 26.89 16.45 18.91
C LYS A 562 26.26 15.14 19.40
N LEU A 563 26.08 14.16 18.51
CA LEU A 563 25.52 12.85 18.88
C LEU A 563 26.42 12.06 19.84
N ILE A 564 27.74 12.14 19.64
CA ILE A 564 28.72 11.49 20.54
C ILE A 564 28.74 12.16 21.92
N GLU A 565 28.58 13.49 21.97
CA GLU A 565 28.52 14.25 23.23
C GLU A 565 27.25 13.94 24.02
N GLU A 566 26.09 13.83 23.35
CA GLU A 566 24.80 13.54 23.99
C GLU A 566 24.73 12.13 24.62
N GLU A 567 25.50 11.15 24.13
CA GLU A 567 25.58 9.81 24.72
C GLU A 567 26.29 9.77 26.10
N GLY A 568 27.07 10.81 26.44
CA GLY A 568 27.68 10.99 27.76
C GLY A 568 28.65 9.88 28.20
N GLU A 569 28.81 9.69 29.52
CA GLU A 569 29.70 8.68 30.12
C GLU A 569 29.19 7.23 29.95
N ASN A 570 27.93 7.04 29.55
CA ASN A 570 27.32 5.75 29.25
C ASN A 570 27.67 5.26 27.84
N LYS A 571 28.96 5.28 27.50
CA LYS A 571 29.50 4.87 26.18
C LYS A 571 29.17 3.40 25.88
N ARG A 572 28.00 3.15 25.29
CA ARG A 572 27.60 1.80 24.84
C ARG A 572 28.33 1.38 23.55
N GLY A 573 29.03 2.30 22.88
CA GLY A 573 29.72 2.08 21.60
C GLY A 573 29.29 3.12 20.59
N LEU A 574 29.84 3.11 19.37
CA LEU A 574 29.34 3.94 18.28
C LEU A 574 27.98 3.41 17.85
N ASN A 575 26.92 4.21 17.97
CA ASN A 575 25.61 3.82 17.49
C ASN A 575 25.59 3.66 15.96
N TYR A 576 24.60 2.91 15.49
CA TYR A 576 24.48 2.55 14.10
C TYR A 576 24.35 3.75 13.15
N PHE A 577 23.67 4.82 13.59
CA PHE A 577 23.39 6.01 12.80
C PHE A 577 24.68 6.83 12.58
N VAL A 578 25.50 6.97 13.62
CA VAL A 578 26.83 7.60 13.55
C VAL A 578 27.73 6.80 12.61
N VAL A 579 27.70 5.46 12.67
CA VAL A 579 28.45 4.61 11.74
C VAL A 579 28.02 4.85 10.29
N ASP A 580 26.71 4.89 10.01
CA ASP A 580 26.19 5.10 8.65
C ASP A 580 26.56 6.51 8.12
N LEU A 581 26.57 7.53 8.98
CA LEU A 581 27.06 8.87 8.64
C LEU A 581 28.56 8.88 8.33
N LEU A 582 29.38 8.26 9.16
CA LEU A 582 30.83 8.14 8.91
C LEU A 582 31.10 7.38 7.61
N VAL A 583 30.38 6.30 7.36
CA VAL A 583 30.46 5.52 6.12
C VAL A 583 30.10 6.39 4.91
N THR A 584 29.05 7.20 5.02
CA THR A 584 28.62 8.13 3.96
C THR A 584 29.70 9.18 3.69
N ILE A 585 30.24 9.84 4.72
CA ILE A 585 31.31 10.83 4.60
C ILE A 585 32.57 10.21 3.98
N LEU A 586 32.98 9.03 4.45
CA LEU A 586 34.17 8.33 3.95
C LEU A 586 34.00 7.88 2.49
N SER A 587 32.78 7.54 2.08
CA SER A 587 32.50 7.22 0.67
C SER A 587 32.78 8.40 -0.27
N TRP A 588 32.74 9.64 0.23
CA TRP A 588 33.02 10.85 -0.54
C TRP A 588 34.49 11.29 -0.52
N ALA A 589 35.39 10.51 0.07
CA ALA A 589 36.80 10.89 0.26
C ALA A 589 37.55 11.20 -1.05
N THR A 590 37.11 10.63 -2.19
CA THR A 590 37.67 10.92 -3.52
C THR A 590 37.15 12.24 -4.12
N THR A 591 36.06 12.77 -3.59
CA THR A 591 35.32 13.92 -4.14
C THR A 591 35.56 15.19 -3.31
N ALA A 592 35.64 15.06 -1.98
CA ALA A 592 35.98 16.17 -1.09
C ALA A 592 36.80 15.65 0.10
N ILE A 593 37.81 16.44 0.50
CA ILE A 593 38.62 16.16 1.70
C ILE A 593 38.16 17.13 2.80
N PRO A 594 38.10 16.71 4.07
CA PRO A 594 37.90 17.63 5.18
C PRO A 594 39.01 18.68 5.19
N GLU A 595 38.69 19.90 4.79
CA GLU A 595 39.64 21.01 4.86
C GLU A 595 39.72 21.53 6.30
N VAL A 596 40.95 21.63 6.82
CA VAL A 596 41.21 22.27 8.10
C VAL A 596 40.97 23.77 7.90
N LYS A 597 39.92 24.31 8.52
CA LYS A 597 39.72 25.77 8.61
C LYS A 597 40.59 26.39 9.69
#